data_AF-A0A7L9ANX3-F1
#
_entry.id   AF-A0A7L9ANX3-F1
#
_cell.length_a   1.000
_cell.length_b   1.000
_cell.length_c   1.000
_cell.angle_alpha   90.00
_cell.angle_beta   90.00
_cell.angle_gamma   90.00
#
_symmetry.space_group_name_H-M   'P 1'
#
loop_
_entity.id
_entity.type
_entity.pdbx_description
1 polymer ?
#
loop_
_entity_poly.entity_id
_entity_poly.type
_entity_poly.pdbx_seq_one_letter_code
_entity_poly.pdbx_strand_id
1 'polypeptide(L)'
;RCNLIWSAPKTLMIGWVDTIRICVIRKRNQIELQTRDVTEYLVDPIYTFQTDYYISGLGPLNDQLVLLGVPKELDPETNKFQRPVISVADYKDCDFCEVTNETLNIRGYKEYNCNQYHLDMIIEENRFFIVSPKDIIVASPYDIDDRVDWLTKHGRFENAMSVLEEVGGKTSKHSVIEVGIKYLDFLISENLFEEAAILCAKICKNDKTLWENQIQKFLMVKQLRAISTYVPRNADQVLSPYIYEQIFCEYLEEDPHGFLKLVQEWNPDLYKIGFVINKVLAHLFTSVVDKNIYLEALALLYCYK
;
A
#
# COMPACT_ATOMS: atom_id res chain seq x y z
N ARG A 1 6.37 4.45 -38.68
CA ARG A 1 7.32 5.45 -38.11
C ARG A 1 8.50 4.70 -37.51
N CYS A 2 9.71 5.25 -37.51
CA CYS A 2 10.84 4.67 -36.77
C CYS A 2 10.79 5.15 -35.32
N ASN A 3 10.86 4.22 -34.37
CA ASN A 3 10.93 4.49 -32.94
C ASN A 3 12.37 4.24 -32.48
N LEU A 4 13.02 5.26 -31.93
CA LEU A 4 14.41 5.23 -31.51
C LEU A 4 14.49 5.67 -30.05
N ILE A 5 15.07 4.84 -29.20
CA ILE A 5 15.27 5.19 -27.80
C ILE A 5 16.61 4.67 -27.28
N TRP A 6 17.30 5.50 -26.50
CA TRP A 6 18.49 5.11 -25.78
C TRP A 6 18.09 4.40 -24.50
N SER A 7 18.41 3.12 -24.37
CA SER A 7 18.18 2.37 -23.13
C SER A 7 19.35 2.48 -22.15
N ALA A 8 20.54 2.80 -22.65
CA ALA A 8 21.75 3.05 -21.89
C ALA A 8 22.70 3.97 -22.69
N PRO A 9 23.77 4.52 -22.11
CA PRO A 9 24.68 5.46 -22.80
C PRO A 9 25.28 4.95 -24.12
N LYS A 10 25.33 3.63 -24.32
CA LYS A 10 25.86 2.98 -25.53
C LYS A 10 24.88 1.99 -26.17
N THR A 11 23.63 1.93 -25.71
CA THR A 11 22.65 0.96 -26.20
C THR A 11 21.45 1.70 -26.77
N LEU A 12 21.15 1.42 -28.03
CA LEU A 12 20.07 2.02 -28.79
C LEU A 12 19.05 0.94 -29.17
N MET A 13 17.80 1.14 -28.79
CA MET A 13 16.68 0.31 -29.22
C MET A 13 16.01 0.96 -30.43
N ILE A 14 15.75 0.16 -31.46
CA ILE A 14 15.17 0.58 -32.74
C ILE A 14 13.94 -0.26 -33.03
N GLY A 15 12.79 0.40 -33.14
CA GLY A 15 11.54 -0.20 -33.56
C GLY A 15 11.17 0.28 -34.96
N TRP A 16 11.04 -0.63 -35.91
CA TRP A 16 10.68 -0.30 -37.29
C TRP A 16 9.65 -1.29 -37.82
N VAL A 17 8.45 -0.78 -38.12
CA VAL A 17 7.30 -1.56 -38.59
C VAL A 17 6.93 -2.64 -37.59
N ASP A 18 7.54 -3.83 -37.66
CA ASP A 18 7.33 -4.97 -36.77
C ASP A 18 8.64 -5.54 -36.22
N THR A 19 9.77 -4.92 -36.57
CA THR A 19 11.11 -5.38 -36.26
C THR A 19 11.69 -4.56 -35.12
N ILE A 20 12.17 -5.23 -34.08
CA ILE A 20 12.92 -4.64 -32.98
C ILE A 20 14.40 -4.96 -33.17
N ARG A 21 15.26 -3.96 -33.05
CA ARG A 21 16.72 -4.14 -33.02
C ARG A 21 17.32 -3.50 -31.79
N ILE A 22 18.16 -4.24 -31.09
CA ILE A 22 18.94 -3.74 -29.96
C ILE A 22 20.37 -3.61 -30.44
N CYS A 23 20.85 -2.38 -30.51
CA CYS A 23 22.15 -2.04 -31.05
C CYS A 23 23.08 -1.51 -29.97
N VAL A 24 24.35 -1.89 -30.03
CA VAL A 24 25.41 -1.31 -29.20
C VAL A 24 26.27 -0.39 -30.06
N ILE A 25 26.54 0.81 -29.54
CA ILE A 25 27.36 1.80 -30.20
C ILE A 25 28.76 1.74 -29.62
N ARG A 26 29.71 1.35 -30.46
CA ARG A 26 31.14 1.25 -30.09
C ARG A 26 32.00 2.12 -30.99
N LYS A 27 33.14 2.53 -30.45
CA LYS A 27 34.17 3.25 -31.21
C LYS A 27 34.88 2.27 -32.15
N ARG A 28 35.14 2.69 -33.38
CA ARG A 28 35.93 1.93 -34.36
C ARG A 28 37.37 1.79 -33.88
N ASN A 29 37.96 0.63 -34.14
CA ASN A 29 39.39 0.40 -33.92
C ASN A 29 40.21 1.10 -35.02
N GLN A 30 41.51 1.33 -34.77
CA GLN A 30 42.39 2.04 -35.72
C GLN A 30 42.42 1.40 -37.12
N ILE A 31 42.26 0.08 -37.20
CA ILE A 31 42.21 -0.67 -38.48
C ILE A 31 40.90 -0.36 -39.23
N GLU A 32 39.76 -0.33 -38.54
CA GLU A 32 38.44 -0.03 -39.13
C GLU A 32 38.35 1.44 -39.62
N LEU A 33 39.16 2.34 -39.05
CA LEU A 33 39.25 3.75 -39.43
C LEU A 33 40.16 4.00 -40.66
N GLN A 34 40.98 3.03 -41.07
CA GLN A 34 41.87 3.17 -42.23
C GLN A 34 41.13 3.05 -43.58
N THR A 35 39.94 2.46 -43.58
CA THR A 35 39.03 2.42 -44.74
C THR A 35 38.23 3.73 -44.86
N ARG A 36 38.21 4.34 -46.06
CA ARG A 36 37.65 5.67 -46.43
C ARG A 36 36.49 6.22 -45.57
N ASP A 37 36.55 7.52 -45.22
CA ASP A 37 35.48 8.40 -44.70
C ASP A 37 34.37 7.71 -43.87
N VAL A 38 34.76 6.89 -42.91
CA VAL A 38 33.84 6.29 -41.94
C VAL A 38 33.75 7.16 -40.69
N THR A 39 32.58 7.16 -40.05
CA THR A 39 32.37 7.85 -38.76
C THR A 39 33.25 7.26 -37.65
N GLU A 40 33.44 7.96 -36.54
CA GLU A 40 34.23 7.42 -35.41
C GLU A 40 33.53 6.23 -34.71
N TYR A 41 32.20 6.23 -34.71
CA TYR A 41 31.36 5.23 -34.06
C TYR A 41 30.62 4.36 -35.06
N LEU A 42 30.46 3.10 -34.71
CA LEU A 42 29.67 2.13 -35.45
C LEU A 42 28.57 1.55 -34.57
N VAL A 43 27.52 1.06 -35.23
CA VAL A 43 26.32 0.51 -34.62
C VAL A 43 26.32 -0.99 -34.90
N ASP A 44 26.55 -1.80 -33.87
CA ASP A 44 26.47 -3.25 -33.96
C ASP A 44 25.07 -3.71 -33.52
N PRO A 45 24.27 -4.34 -34.41
CA PRO A 45 23.01 -4.97 -34.00
C PRO A 45 23.33 -6.24 -33.20
N ILE A 46 23.07 -6.20 -31.90
CA ILE A 46 23.29 -7.35 -31.00
C ILE A 46 22.11 -8.31 -31.10
N TYR A 47 20.90 -7.76 -31.09
CA TYR A 47 19.67 -8.55 -31.18
C TYR A 47 18.74 -8.00 -32.25
N THR A 48 18.01 -8.88 -32.93
CA THR A 48 16.98 -8.52 -33.91
C THR A 48 15.84 -9.51 -33.80
N PHE A 49 14.63 -9.00 -33.60
CA PHE A 49 13.41 -9.77 -33.42
C PHE A 49 12.29 -9.24 -34.30
N GLN A 50 11.35 -10.11 -34.65
CA GLN A 50 10.09 -9.71 -35.26
C GLN A 50 8.95 -9.92 -34.26
N THR A 51 7.96 -9.04 -34.34
CA THR A 51 6.79 -9.06 -33.45
C THR A 51 5.51 -9.22 -34.28
N ASP A 52 4.43 -9.67 -33.66
CA ASP A 52 3.11 -9.75 -34.29
C ASP A 52 2.37 -8.40 -34.33
N TYR A 53 3.07 -7.33 -33.91
CA TYR A 53 2.51 -6.00 -33.75
C TYR A 53 3.18 -5.01 -34.71
N TYR A 54 2.43 -3.99 -35.13
CA TYR A 54 3.00 -2.76 -35.64
C TYR A 54 3.47 -1.88 -34.48
N ILE A 55 4.78 -1.67 -34.41
CA ILE A 55 5.46 -0.97 -33.32
C ILE A 55 5.11 0.52 -33.35
N SER A 56 4.54 0.98 -32.25
CA SER A 56 4.13 2.37 -32.01
C SER A 56 5.02 3.06 -30.96
N GLY A 57 5.82 2.29 -30.21
CA GLY A 57 6.81 2.81 -29.28
C GLY A 57 7.60 1.69 -28.60
N LEU A 58 8.79 2.04 -28.09
CA LEU A 58 9.68 1.15 -27.34
C LEU A 58 10.19 1.88 -26.11
N GLY A 59 10.47 1.15 -25.03
CA GLY A 59 11.07 1.68 -23.81
C GLY A 59 11.89 0.65 -23.04
N PRO A 60 12.95 1.04 -22.33
CA PRO A 60 13.58 0.18 -21.35
C PRO A 60 12.74 0.04 -20.07
N LEU A 61 12.72 -1.15 -19.46
CA LEU A 61 12.27 -1.39 -18.09
C LEU A 61 13.31 -2.27 -17.39
N ASN A 62 14.23 -1.65 -16.65
CA ASN A 62 15.40 -2.33 -16.08
C ASN A 62 16.14 -3.15 -17.15
N ASP A 63 16.10 -4.47 -17.04
CA ASP A 63 16.73 -5.43 -17.95
C ASP A 63 15.81 -5.94 -19.08
N GLN A 64 14.56 -5.47 -19.09
CA GLN A 64 13.51 -5.86 -20.00
C GLN A 64 13.20 -4.73 -21.00
N LEU A 65 12.37 -5.05 -21.99
CA LEU A 65 11.88 -4.11 -22.99
C LEU A 65 10.36 -3.96 -22.85
N VAL A 66 9.89 -2.72 -22.91
CA VAL A 66 8.47 -2.38 -23.06
C VAL A 66 8.18 -2.06 -24.51
N LEU A 67 7.16 -2.72 -25.06
CA LEU A 67 6.68 -2.54 -26.42
C LEU A 67 5.25 -1.99 -26.39
N LEU A 68 5.01 -0.89 -27.09
CA LEU A 68 3.67 -0.47 -27.46
C LEU A 68 3.42 -0.85 -28.92
N GLY A 69 2.42 -1.71 -29.15
CA GLY A 69 2.11 -2.26 -30.45
C GLY A 69 0.62 -2.21 -30.79
N VAL A 70 0.29 -2.23 -32.08
CA VAL A 70 -1.07 -2.50 -32.56
C VAL A 70 -1.06 -3.83 -33.29
N PRO A 71 -1.98 -4.78 -33.01
CA PRO A 71 -2.03 -6.05 -33.73
C PRO A 71 -2.06 -5.85 -35.24
N LYS A 72 -1.29 -6.68 -35.98
CA LYS A 72 -1.28 -6.61 -37.45
C LYS A 72 -2.61 -7.02 -38.06
N GLU A 73 -3.30 -7.97 -37.43
CA GLU A 73 -4.59 -8.48 -37.87
C GLU A 73 -5.72 -7.52 -37.51
N LEU A 74 -6.72 -7.40 -38.39
CA LEU A 74 -7.94 -6.65 -38.09
C LEU A 74 -8.91 -7.51 -37.29
N ASP A 75 -9.80 -6.85 -36.56
CA ASP A 75 -10.89 -7.50 -35.84
C ASP A 75 -11.77 -8.28 -36.84
N PRO A 76 -11.98 -9.60 -36.65
CA PRO A 76 -12.62 -10.45 -37.65
C PRO A 76 -14.11 -10.15 -37.83
N GLU A 77 -14.78 -9.58 -36.82
CA GLU A 77 -16.21 -9.27 -36.88
C GLU A 77 -16.46 -7.88 -37.49
N THR A 78 -15.62 -6.92 -37.13
CA THR A 78 -15.84 -5.50 -37.49
C THR A 78 -14.95 -5.03 -38.64
N ASN A 79 -13.93 -5.80 -39.01
CA ASN A 79 -12.90 -5.46 -39.99
C ASN A 79 -12.23 -4.09 -39.73
N LYS A 80 -12.08 -3.75 -38.44
CA LYS A 80 -11.44 -2.52 -37.96
C LYS A 80 -10.17 -2.83 -37.17
N PHE A 81 -9.37 -1.80 -36.90
CA PHE A 81 -8.17 -1.94 -36.07
C PHE A 81 -8.53 -2.47 -34.68
N GLN A 82 -7.70 -3.40 -34.19
CA GLN A 82 -7.78 -3.92 -32.84
C GLN A 82 -7.21 -2.93 -31.83
N ARG A 83 -7.44 -3.20 -30.55
CA ARG A 83 -6.93 -2.38 -29.45
C ARG A 83 -5.41 -2.44 -29.42
N PRO A 84 -4.71 -1.32 -29.14
CA PRO A 84 -3.27 -1.35 -28.91
C PRO A 84 -2.96 -2.15 -27.65
N VAL A 85 -1.76 -2.73 -27.65
CA VAL A 85 -1.25 -3.62 -26.62
C VAL A 85 0.04 -3.01 -26.07
N ILE A 86 0.21 -3.06 -24.75
CA ILE A 86 1.50 -2.87 -24.10
C ILE A 86 2.03 -4.23 -23.64
N SER A 87 3.25 -4.56 -24.03
CA SER A 87 3.91 -5.79 -23.59
C SER A 87 5.27 -5.51 -22.96
N VAL A 88 5.65 -6.35 -22.00
CA VAL A 88 6.96 -6.39 -21.37
C VAL A 88 7.63 -7.69 -21.81
N ALA A 89 8.85 -7.63 -22.31
CA ALA A 89 9.56 -8.78 -22.85
C ALA A 89 11.02 -8.84 -22.41
N ASP A 90 11.48 -10.05 -22.13
CA ASP A 90 12.90 -10.37 -21.99
C ASP A 90 13.53 -10.57 -23.39
N TYR A 91 14.76 -10.09 -23.57
CA TYR A 91 15.45 -10.13 -24.87
C TYR A 91 16.94 -10.55 -24.82
N LYS A 92 17.50 -10.78 -23.62
CA LYS A 92 18.95 -10.96 -23.44
C LYS A 92 19.45 -12.36 -23.84
N ASP A 93 18.56 -13.34 -23.98
CA ASP A 93 18.88 -14.73 -24.33
C ASP A 93 18.70 -15.05 -25.82
N CYS A 94 18.76 -14.03 -26.69
CA CYS A 94 18.48 -14.16 -28.13
C CYS A 94 17.07 -14.65 -28.47
N ASP A 95 16.15 -14.61 -27.50
CA ASP A 95 14.73 -14.87 -27.69
C ASP A 95 13.93 -13.66 -27.20
N PHE A 96 12.81 -13.36 -27.87
CA PHE A 96 11.87 -12.32 -27.46
C PHE A 96 10.73 -12.98 -26.70
N CYS A 97 10.88 -13.08 -25.38
CA CYS A 97 9.90 -13.73 -24.53
C CYS A 97 8.99 -12.70 -23.88
N GLU A 98 7.74 -12.60 -24.34
CA GLU A 98 6.74 -11.74 -23.69
C GLU A 98 6.39 -12.26 -22.29
N VAL A 99 6.70 -11.47 -21.28
CA VAL A 99 6.43 -11.73 -19.86
C VAL A 99 5.03 -11.26 -19.49
N THR A 100 4.61 -10.12 -20.04
CA THR A 100 3.29 -9.54 -19.78
C THR A 100 2.77 -8.91 -21.07
N ASN A 101 1.47 -9.03 -21.29
CA ASN A 101 0.79 -8.51 -22.47
C ASN A 101 -0.59 -8.00 -22.06
N GLU A 102 -0.81 -6.68 -22.14
CA GLU A 102 -2.04 -6.03 -21.72
C GLU A 102 -2.68 -5.23 -22.86
N THR A 103 -3.97 -5.45 -23.06
CA THR A 103 -4.76 -4.72 -24.05
C THR A 103 -5.28 -3.40 -23.47
N LEU A 104 -5.02 -2.29 -24.18
CA LEU A 104 -5.37 -0.95 -23.72
C LEU A 104 -6.78 -0.52 -24.14
N ASN A 105 -7.54 -0.03 -23.18
CA ASN A 105 -8.90 0.45 -23.39
C ASN A 105 -8.95 1.93 -23.80
N ILE A 106 -8.50 2.24 -25.02
CA ILE A 106 -8.50 3.60 -25.57
C ILE A 106 -9.80 3.92 -26.32
N ARG A 107 -10.36 5.11 -26.12
CA ARG A 107 -11.56 5.59 -26.81
C ARG A 107 -11.25 5.85 -28.28
N GLY A 108 -12.08 5.31 -29.18
CA GLY A 108 -11.92 5.50 -30.62
C GLY A 108 -10.81 4.68 -31.27
N TYR A 109 -10.21 3.69 -30.56
CA TYR A 109 -9.09 2.88 -31.06
C TYR A 109 -9.30 2.31 -32.48
N LYS A 110 -10.54 1.96 -32.83
CA LYS A 110 -10.92 1.40 -34.13
C LYS A 110 -10.63 2.33 -35.32
N GLU A 111 -10.49 3.62 -35.08
CA GLU A 111 -10.20 4.65 -36.08
C GLU A 111 -8.71 5.01 -36.15
N TYR A 112 -7.88 4.41 -35.29
CA TYR A 112 -6.48 4.77 -35.14
C TYR A 112 -5.53 3.73 -35.71
N ASN A 113 -4.52 4.21 -36.44
CA ASN A 113 -3.39 3.40 -36.89
C ASN A 113 -2.23 3.44 -35.88
N CYS A 114 -1.24 2.56 -36.05
CA CYS A 114 -0.07 2.47 -35.17
C CYS A 114 0.69 3.80 -34.98
N ASN A 115 0.75 4.67 -36.00
CA ASN A 115 1.51 5.93 -35.89
C ASN A 115 0.78 7.00 -35.06
N GLN A 116 -0.49 6.79 -34.70
CA GLN A 116 -1.26 7.71 -33.85
C GLN A 116 -1.09 7.43 -32.35
N TYR A 117 -0.44 6.31 -32.02
CA TYR A 117 -0.03 6.00 -30.67
C TYR A 117 1.42 6.39 -30.46
N HIS A 118 1.74 6.85 -29.25
CA HIS A 118 3.10 7.16 -28.84
C HIS A 118 3.36 6.64 -27.44
N LEU A 119 4.53 6.04 -27.24
CA LEU A 119 5.03 5.66 -25.94
C LEU A 119 6.10 6.68 -25.54
N ASP A 120 5.86 7.35 -24.42
CA ASP A 120 6.83 8.20 -23.74
C ASP A 120 7.08 7.64 -22.33
N MET A 121 8.15 8.06 -21.66
CA MET A 121 8.50 7.52 -20.35
C MET A 121 9.42 8.41 -19.51
N ILE A 122 9.31 8.24 -18.20
CA ILE A 122 10.29 8.68 -17.22
C ILE A 122 11.04 7.42 -16.78
N ILE A 123 12.24 7.22 -17.33
CA ILE A 123 13.04 5.99 -17.14
C ILE A 123 13.37 5.81 -15.65
N GLU A 124 13.71 6.89 -14.96
CA GLU A 124 14.09 6.88 -13.54
C GLU A 124 12.96 6.46 -12.61
N GLU A 125 11.70 6.67 -13.04
CA GLU A 125 10.50 6.31 -12.28
C GLU A 125 9.84 5.03 -12.80
N ASN A 126 10.41 4.38 -13.82
CA ASN A 126 9.78 3.30 -14.57
C ASN A 126 8.32 3.61 -14.95
N ARG A 127 8.03 4.86 -15.33
CA ARG A 127 6.67 5.31 -15.63
C ARG A 127 6.51 5.56 -17.12
N PHE A 128 5.52 4.91 -17.71
CA PHE A 128 5.25 4.94 -19.14
C PHE A 128 3.95 5.71 -19.42
N PHE A 129 3.96 6.53 -20.46
CA PHE A 129 2.83 7.32 -20.90
C PHE A 129 2.47 6.87 -22.31
N ILE A 130 1.29 6.27 -22.44
CA ILE A 130 0.71 5.90 -23.72
C ILE A 130 -0.22 7.03 -24.16
N VAL A 131 0.20 7.76 -25.17
CA VAL A 131 -0.53 8.91 -25.71
C VAL A 131 -1.25 8.49 -27.00
N SER A 132 -2.54 8.81 -27.06
CA SER A 132 -3.39 8.66 -28.24
C SER A 132 -4.10 9.99 -28.54
N PRO A 133 -4.78 10.12 -29.69
CA PRO A 133 -5.46 11.38 -30.04
C PRO A 133 -6.52 11.87 -29.03
N LYS A 134 -7.10 10.97 -28.23
CA LYS A 134 -8.19 11.29 -27.29
C LYS A 134 -7.95 10.90 -25.83
N ASP A 135 -6.93 10.08 -25.57
CA ASP A 135 -6.61 9.55 -24.24
C ASP A 135 -5.12 9.54 -23.97
N ILE A 136 -4.76 9.72 -22.71
CA ILE A 136 -3.42 9.46 -22.17
C ILE A 136 -3.58 8.42 -21.07
N ILE A 137 -2.87 7.31 -21.19
CA ILE A 137 -2.82 6.24 -20.19
C ILE A 137 -1.44 6.26 -19.55
N VAL A 138 -1.39 6.14 -18.22
CA VAL A 138 -0.14 5.99 -17.47
C VAL A 138 -0.03 4.54 -17.05
N ALA A 139 1.10 3.91 -17.37
CA ALA A 139 1.45 2.56 -16.94
C ALA A 139 2.71 2.60 -16.08
N SER A 140 2.73 1.84 -15.00
CA SER A 140 3.90 1.66 -14.13
C SER A 140 3.96 0.21 -13.68
N PRO A 141 5.15 -0.34 -13.39
CA PRO A 141 5.28 -1.63 -12.73
C PRO A 141 4.43 -1.66 -11.47
N TYR A 142 3.79 -2.79 -11.23
CA TYR A 142 3.05 -3.02 -10.02
C TYR A 142 3.99 -3.01 -8.83
N ASP A 143 3.90 -1.97 -8.00
CA ASP A 143 4.72 -1.86 -6.80
C ASP A 143 4.00 -2.46 -5.58
N ILE A 144 4.74 -2.61 -4.48
CA ILE A 144 4.16 -3.09 -3.22
C ILE A 144 3.09 -2.12 -2.71
N ASP A 145 3.22 -0.82 -2.99
CA ASP A 145 2.24 0.18 -2.57
C ASP A 145 0.89 -0.04 -3.26
N ASP A 146 0.88 -0.33 -4.55
CA ASP A 146 -0.31 -0.66 -5.35
C ASP A 146 -0.98 -1.94 -4.83
N ARG A 147 -0.17 -2.93 -4.43
CA ARG A 147 -0.68 -4.16 -3.79
C ARG A 147 -1.39 -3.89 -2.48
N VAL A 148 -0.76 -3.08 -1.63
CA VAL A 148 -1.33 -2.69 -0.33
C VAL A 148 -2.59 -1.87 -0.53
N ASP A 149 -2.61 -0.93 -1.48
CA ASP A 149 -3.79 -0.14 -1.81
C ASP A 149 -4.95 -1.03 -2.30
N TRP A 150 -4.66 -1.98 -3.19
CA TRP A 150 -5.67 -2.91 -3.68
C TRP A 150 -6.24 -3.74 -2.53
N LEU A 151 -5.40 -4.34 -1.68
CA LEU A 151 -5.84 -5.15 -0.55
C LEU A 151 -6.68 -4.34 0.44
N THR A 152 -6.24 -3.13 0.77
CA THR A 152 -6.94 -2.22 1.68
C THR A 152 -8.31 -1.82 1.14
N LYS A 153 -8.41 -1.48 -0.15
CA LYS A 153 -9.70 -1.12 -0.80
C LYS A 153 -10.70 -2.28 -0.83
N HIS A 154 -10.22 -3.51 -0.82
CA HIS A 154 -11.06 -4.72 -0.82
C HIS A 154 -11.26 -5.29 0.60
N GLY A 155 -10.95 -4.53 1.65
CA GLY A 155 -11.14 -4.95 3.05
C GLY A 155 -10.21 -6.07 3.53
N ARG A 156 -9.17 -6.42 2.74
CA ARG A 156 -8.20 -7.46 3.10
C ARG A 156 -7.03 -6.86 3.88
N PHE A 157 -7.33 -6.28 5.03
CA PHE A 157 -6.36 -5.55 5.83
C PHE A 157 -5.25 -6.42 6.41
N GLU A 158 -5.56 -7.62 6.91
CA GLU A 158 -4.54 -8.53 7.44
C GLU A 158 -3.49 -8.89 6.38
N ASN A 159 -3.95 -9.20 5.16
CA ASN A 159 -3.06 -9.47 4.04
C ASN A 159 -2.22 -8.24 3.69
N ALA A 160 -2.81 -7.04 3.72
CA ALA A 160 -2.09 -5.80 3.46
C ALA A 160 -0.98 -5.56 4.51
N MET A 161 -1.28 -5.79 5.78
CA MET A 161 -0.30 -5.68 6.87
C MET A 161 0.80 -6.75 6.74
N SER A 162 0.45 -7.99 6.40
CA SER A 162 1.43 -9.07 6.18
C SER A 162 2.41 -8.73 5.06
N VAL A 163 1.91 -8.24 3.92
CA VAL A 163 2.74 -7.78 2.79
C VAL A 163 3.68 -6.65 3.23
N LEU A 164 3.21 -5.72 4.06
CA LEU A 164 4.06 -4.65 4.60
C LEU A 164 5.10 -5.19 5.59
N GLU A 165 4.75 -6.14 6.45
CA GLU A 165 5.67 -6.77 7.41
C GLU A 165 6.83 -7.50 6.68
N GLU A 166 6.55 -8.17 5.55
CA GLU A 166 7.57 -8.84 4.72
C GLU A 166 8.63 -7.87 4.17
N VAL A 167 8.26 -6.61 3.92
CA VAL A 167 9.14 -5.59 3.31
C VAL A 167 9.76 -4.62 4.33
N GLY A 168 9.64 -4.92 5.63
CA GLY A 168 10.23 -4.13 6.72
C GLY A 168 9.27 -3.16 7.41
N GLY A 169 7.96 -3.28 7.15
CA GLY A 169 6.89 -2.60 7.88
C GLY A 169 6.50 -1.21 7.36
N LYS A 170 7.23 -0.68 6.38
CA LYS A 170 6.95 0.62 5.76
C LYS A 170 7.46 0.67 4.33
N THR A 171 6.71 1.33 3.47
CA THR A 171 7.02 1.59 2.05
C THR A 171 7.05 3.10 1.79
N SER A 172 7.04 3.50 0.51
CA SER A 172 7.07 4.92 0.13
C SER A 172 5.76 5.63 0.47
N LYS A 173 4.62 4.92 0.37
CA LYS A 173 3.28 5.49 0.59
C LYS A 173 2.57 4.95 1.84
N HIS A 174 2.92 3.75 2.32
CA HIS A 174 2.16 3.05 3.36
C HIS A 174 3.02 2.58 4.53
N SER A 175 2.39 2.37 5.68
CA SER A 175 2.99 1.72 6.85
C SER A 175 2.02 0.74 7.51
N VAL A 176 2.57 -0.26 8.22
CA VAL A 176 1.75 -1.23 8.97
C VAL A 176 0.84 -0.53 9.97
N ILE A 177 1.32 0.55 10.58
CA ILE A 177 0.55 1.34 11.55
C ILE A 177 -0.63 2.03 10.86
N GLU A 178 -0.42 2.71 9.73
CA GLU A 178 -1.51 3.40 9.02
C GLU A 178 -2.58 2.45 8.49
N VAL A 179 -2.17 1.32 7.90
CA VAL A 179 -3.11 0.28 7.45
C VAL A 179 -3.82 -0.36 8.63
N GLY A 180 -3.11 -0.60 9.72
CA GLY A 180 -3.67 -1.12 10.95
C GLY A 180 -4.71 -0.20 11.58
N ILE A 181 -4.48 1.12 11.59
CA ILE A 181 -5.47 2.10 12.07
C ILE A 181 -6.73 2.05 11.21
N LYS A 182 -6.60 1.98 9.88
CA LYS A 182 -7.74 1.81 8.97
C LYS A 182 -8.49 0.52 9.23
N TYR A 183 -7.77 -0.56 9.53
CA TYR A 183 -8.38 -1.84 9.88
C TYR A 183 -9.13 -1.77 11.22
N LEU A 184 -8.55 -1.11 12.21
CA LEU A 184 -9.19 -0.86 13.50
C LEU A 184 -10.47 -0.05 13.33
N ASP A 185 -10.45 1.01 12.51
CA ASP A 185 -11.65 1.81 12.20
C ASP A 185 -12.74 0.96 11.52
N PHE A 186 -12.34 0.06 10.61
CA PHE A 186 -13.25 -0.89 9.99
C PHE A 186 -13.88 -1.85 11.02
N LEU A 187 -13.07 -2.47 11.89
CA LEU A 187 -13.58 -3.39 12.93
C LEU A 187 -14.54 -2.69 13.91
N ILE A 188 -14.24 -1.46 14.30
CA ILE A 188 -15.14 -0.66 15.16
C ILE A 188 -16.46 -0.38 14.44
N SER A 189 -16.43 -0.05 13.14
CA SER A 189 -17.66 0.19 12.36
C SER A 189 -18.53 -1.06 12.20
N GLU A 190 -17.91 -2.24 12.17
CA GLU A 190 -18.61 -3.54 12.11
C GLU A 190 -19.01 -4.08 13.50
N ASN A 191 -18.79 -3.31 14.58
CA ASN A 191 -19.03 -3.69 15.98
C ASN A 191 -18.21 -4.91 16.47
N LEU A 192 -17.08 -5.21 15.84
CA LEU A 192 -16.15 -6.28 16.23
C LEU A 192 -15.14 -5.76 17.26
N PHE A 193 -15.63 -5.38 18.44
CA PHE A 193 -14.82 -4.64 19.44
C PHE A 193 -13.69 -5.45 20.06
N GLU A 194 -13.88 -6.76 20.26
CA GLU A 194 -12.84 -7.63 20.83
C GLU A 194 -11.65 -7.81 19.87
N GLU A 195 -11.93 -8.03 18.59
CA GLU A 195 -10.92 -8.11 17.54
C GLU A 195 -10.20 -6.75 17.37
N ALA A 196 -10.96 -5.65 17.42
CA ALA A 196 -10.40 -4.31 17.39
C ALA A 196 -9.45 -4.05 18.57
N ALA A 197 -9.77 -4.54 19.77
CA ALA A 197 -8.94 -4.38 20.96
C ALA A 197 -7.61 -5.15 20.83
N ILE A 198 -7.66 -6.40 20.36
CA ILE A 198 -6.45 -7.21 20.08
C ILE A 198 -5.57 -6.52 19.04
N LEU A 199 -6.18 -6.06 17.95
CA LEU A 199 -5.48 -5.34 16.89
C LEU A 199 -4.87 -4.03 17.39
N CYS A 200 -5.60 -3.28 18.22
CA CYS A 200 -5.12 -2.05 18.83
C CYS A 200 -3.84 -2.29 19.63
N ALA A 201 -3.81 -3.34 20.45
CA ALA A 201 -2.63 -3.73 21.22
C ALA A 201 -1.44 -4.09 20.30
N LYS A 202 -1.70 -4.84 19.23
CA LYS A 202 -0.69 -5.25 18.24
C LYS A 202 -0.05 -4.04 17.53
N ILE A 203 -0.86 -3.04 17.17
CA ILE A 203 -0.38 -1.86 16.42
C ILE A 203 0.30 -0.85 17.34
N CYS A 204 -0.30 -0.55 18.50
CA CYS A 204 0.18 0.53 19.36
C CYS A 204 1.51 0.22 20.02
N LYS A 205 1.78 -1.06 20.37
CA LYS A 205 3.01 -1.50 21.03
C LYS A 205 3.39 -0.56 22.18
N ASN A 206 4.48 0.20 22.03
CA ASN A 206 5.05 1.09 23.05
C ASN A 206 4.71 2.57 22.81
N ASP A 207 3.95 2.90 21.77
CA ASP A 207 3.60 4.28 21.41
C ASP A 207 2.42 4.77 22.26
N LYS A 208 2.72 5.59 23.27
CA LYS A 208 1.73 6.19 24.16
C LYS A 208 0.73 7.04 23.40
N THR A 209 1.19 7.89 22.49
CA THR A 209 0.32 8.83 21.78
C THR A 209 -0.68 8.10 20.89
N LEU A 210 -0.23 7.02 20.26
CA LEU A 210 -1.07 6.17 19.44
C LEU A 210 -2.11 5.43 20.29
N TRP A 211 -1.70 4.87 21.43
CA TRP A 211 -2.61 4.26 22.41
C TRP A 211 -3.72 5.21 22.83
N GLU A 212 -3.37 6.42 23.28
CA GLU A 212 -4.36 7.40 23.73
C GLU A 212 -5.35 7.75 22.62
N ASN A 213 -4.86 8.00 21.40
CA ASN A 213 -5.70 8.30 20.24
C ASN A 213 -6.64 7.14 19.88
N GLN A 214 -6.17 5.90 19.89
CA GLN A 214 -7.03 4.76 19.56
C GLN A 214 -8.05 4.47 20.67
N ILE A 215 -7.67 4.60 21.95
CA ILE A 215 -8.62 4.41 23.07
C ILE A 215 -9.75 5.44 23.04
N GLN A 216 -9.49 6.68 22.59
CA GLN A 216 -10.56 7.66 22.38
C GLN A 216 -11.64 7.13 21.43
N LYS A 217 -11.29 6.33 20.42
CA LYS A 217 -12.29 5.72 19.51
C LYS A 217 -13.19 4.73 20.23
N PHE A 218 -12.62 3.90 21.11
CA PHE A 218 -13.39 2.97 21.96
C PHE A 218 -14.28 3.71 22.96
N LEU A 219 -13.81 4.84 23.51
CA LEU A 219 -14.62 5.69 24.40
C LEU A 219 -15.85 6.25 23.68
N MET A 220 -15.70 6.70 22.42
CA MET A 220 -16.81 7.26 21.64
C MET A 220 -17.92 6.24 21.36
N VAL A 221 -17.58 4.97 21.21
CA VAL A 221 -18.54 3.88 21.00
C VAL A 221 -18.98 3.18 22.29
N LYS A 222 -18.53 3.65 23.47
CA LYS A 222 -18.79 3.06 24.80
C LYS A 222 -18.41 1.58 24.90
N GLN A 223 -17.22 1.24 24.42
CA GLN A 223 -16.67 -0.12 24.44
C GLN A 223 -15.28 -0.16 25.07
N LEU A 224 -15.04 0.63 26.12
CA LEU A 224 -13.78 0.60 26.84
C LEU A 224 -13.53 -0.72 27.56
N ARG A 225 -14.59 -1.46 27.91
CA ARG A 225 -14.47 -2.79 28.51
C ARG A 225 -13.65 -3.76 27.64
N ALA A 226 -13.88 -3.77 26.32
CA ALA A 226 -13.18 -4.66 25.39
C ALA A 226 -11.66 -4.41 25.36
N ILE A 227 -11.24 -3.14 25.39
CA ILE A 227 -9.81 -2.77 25.33
C ILE A 227 -9.12 -2.79 26.69
N SER A 228 -9.86 -2.70 27.80
CA SER A 228 -9.34 -2.56 29.17
C SER A 228 -8.29 -3.61 29.60
N THR A 229 -8.38 -4.82 29.05
CA THR A 229 -7.47 -5.94 29.35
C THR A 229 -6.10 -5.74 28.71
N TYR A 230 -6.03 -4.99 27.61
CA TYR A 230 -4.81 -4.75 26.83
C TYR A 230 -4.13 -3.41 27.11
N VAL A 231 -4.82 -2.47 27.78
CA VAL A 231 -4.26 -1.14 28.07
C VAL A 231 -2.97 -1.27 28.90
N PRO A 232 -1.88 -0.56 28.54
CA PRO A 232 -0.62 -0.62 29.27
C PRO A 232 -0.77 -0.28 30.76
N ARG A 233 -0.16 -1.09 31.63
CA ARG A 233 -0.17 -0.91 33.10
C ARG A 233 1.24 -0.75 33.70
N ASN A 234 2.27 -0.90 32.87
CA ASN A 234 3.66 -0.82 33.30
C ASN A 234 4.08 0.65 33.46
N ALA A 235 4.89 0.96 34.46
CA ALA A 235 5.33 2.32 34.78
C ALA A 235 5.93 3.06 33.57
N ASP A 236 6.72 2.37 32.74
CA ASP A 236 7.37 2.96 31.57
C ASP A 236 6.36 3.33 30.45
N GLN A 237 5.21 2.66 30.42
CA GLN A 237 4.20 2.78 29.37
C GLN A 237 2.88 3.40 29.84
N VAL A 238 2.86 3.93 31.07
CA VAL A 238 1.65 4.53 31.64
C VAL A 238 1.09 5.62 30.72
N LEU A 239 -0.22 5.55 30.51
CA LEU A 239 -0.98 6.54 29.74
C LEU A 239 -1.47 7.66 30.67
N SER A 240 -2.18 8.65 30.12
CA SER A 240 -2.85 9.67 30.93
C SER A 240 -3.82 9.05 31.95
N PRO A 241 -3.79 9.49 33.23
CA PRO A 241 -4.73 9.05 34.28
C PRO A 241 -6.20 9.10 33.86
N TYR A 242 -6.54 10.06 33.00
CA TYR A 242 -7.89 10.23 32.45
C TYR A 242 -8.41 8.95 31.76
N ILE A 243 -7.56 8.20 31.06
CA ILE A 243 -7.97 7.00 30.34
C ILE A 243 -8.40 5.91 31.31
N TYR A 244 -7.58 5.63 32.33
CA TYR A 244 -7.90 4.66 33.36
C TYR A 244 -9.17 5.06 34.11
N GLU A 245 -9.33 6.35 34.41
CA GLU A 245 -10.53 6.91 35.03
C GLU A 245 -11.80 6.69 34.18
N GLN A 246 -11.72 6.84 32.85
CA GLN A 246 -12.87 6.56 31.97
C GLN A 246 -13.22 5.06 31.94
N ILE A 247 -12.22 4.18 31.94
CA ILE A 247 -12.45 2.73 32.00
C ILE A 247 -13.17 2.39 33.32
N PHE A 248 -12.72 2.95 34.45
CA PHE A 248 -13.42 2.79 35.73
C PHE A 248 -14.86 3.29 35.67
N CYS A 249 -15.13 4.43 35.03
CA CYS A 249 -16.49 4.95 34.90
C CYS A 249 -17.40 4.00 34.10
N GLU A 250 -16.93 3.43 33.00
CA GLU A 250 -17.73 2.50 32.19
C GLU A 250 -18.02 1.20 32.95
N TYR A 251 -17.02 0.62 33.65
CA TYR A 251 -17.24 -0.55 34.51
C TYR A 251 -18.19 -0.24 35.67
N LEU A 252 -18.08 0.93 36.29
CA LEU A 252 -18.94 1.33 37.40
C LEU A 252 -20.43 1.37 37.00
N GLU A 253 -20.74 1.74 35.76
CA GLU A 253 -22.11 1.80 35.27
C GLU A 253 -22.65 0.44 34.80
N GLU A 254 -21.80 -0.38 34.18
CA GLU A 254 -22.24 -1.55 33.42
C GLU A 254 -21.85 -2.91 34.04
N ASP A 255 -20.80 -2.98 34.85
CA ASP A 255 -20.27 -4.22 35.44
C ASP A 255 -19.67 -3.99 36.85
N PRO A 256 -20.51 -4.08 37.91
CA PRO A 256 -20.09 -3.85 39.29
C PRO A 256 -18.97 -4.80 39.75
N HIS A 257 -19.01 -6.06 39.31
CA HIS A 257 -18.00 -7.05 39.69
C HIS A 257 -16.68 -6.79 38.99
N GLY A 258 -16.73 -6.47 37.69
CA GLY A 258 -15.55 -6.04 36.94
C GLY A 258 -14.93 -4.79 37.54
N PHE A 259 -15.73 -3.81 37.96
CA PHE A 259 -15.25 -2.61 38.64
C PHE A 259 -14.44 -2.93 39.91
N LEU A 260 -14.99 -3.76 40.81
CA LEU A 260 -14.28 -4.17 42.04
C LEU A 260 -12.97 -4.87 41.71
N LYS A 261 -12.99 -5.77 40.71
CA LYS A 261 -11.78 -6.47 40.25
C LYS A 261 -10.71 -5.50 39.73
N LEU A 262 -11.10 -4.47 38.96
CA LEU A 262 -10.15 -3.45 38.50
C LEU A 262 -9.52 -2.69 39.66
N VAL A 263 -10.30 -2.32 40.69
CA VAL A 263 -9.78 -1.64 41.89
C VAL A 263 -8.79 -2.54 42.65
N GLN A 264 -9.00 -3.85 42.65
CA GLN A 264 -8.09 -4.80 43.30
C GLN A 264 -6.80 -5.04 42.50
N GLU A 265 -6.87 -5.08 41.17
CA GLU A 265 -5.74 -5.46 40.31
C GLU A 265 -4.87 -4.29 39.85
N TRP A 266 -5.44 -3.11 39.63
CA TRP A 266 -4.71 -1.99 39.03
C TRP A 266 -3.90 -1.22 40.07
N ASN A 267 -2.66 -0.89 39.72
CA ASN A 267 -1.82 -0.06 40.57
C ASN A 267 -2.50 1.32 40.80
N PRO A 268 -2.71 1.77 42.05
CA PRO A 268 -3.32 3.05 42.36
C PRO A 268 -2.62 4.28 41.76
N ASP A 269 -1.33 4.17 41.41
CA ASP A 269 -0.56 5.25 40.75
C ASP A 269 -1.05 5.56 39.32
N LEU A 270 -1.84 4.66 38.71
CA LEU A 270 -2.32 4.80 37.32
C LEU A 270 -3.45 5.84 37.17
N TYR A 271 -4.17 6.17 38.25
CA TYR A 271 -5.38 6.98 38.20
C TYR A 271 -5.52 7.90 39.42
N LYS A 272 -6.31 8.96 39.32
CA LYS A 272 -6.58 9.81 40.49
C LYS A 272 -7.60 9.12 41.39
N ILE A 273 -7.13 8.50 42.46
CA ILE A 273 -7.96 7.81 43.48
C ILE A 273 -9.14 8.69 43.92
N GLY A 274 -8.89 9.98 44.19
CA GLY A 274 -9.94 10.93 44.60
C GLY A 274 -11.05 11.12 43.57
N PHE A 275 -10.75 11.06 42.27
CA PHE A 275 -11.76 11.12 41.22
C PHE A 275 -12.65 9.87 41.24
N VAL A 276 -12.04 8.68 41.31
CA VAL A 276 -12.77 7.40 41.34
C VAL A 276 -13.66 7.31 42.58
N ILE A 277 -13.15 7.68 43.77
CA ILE A 277 -13.94 7.75 45.01
C ILE A 277 -15.19 8.62 44.82
N ASN A 278 -15.03 9.82 44.27
CA ASN A 278 -16.16 10.74 44.06
C ASN A 278 -17.20 10.15 43.10
N LYS A 279 -16.75 9.44 42.05
CA LYS A 279 -17.65 8.75 41.10
C LYS A 279 -18.40 7.60 41.75
N VAL A 280 -17.74 6.77 42.55
CA VAL A 280 -18.39 5.67 43.29
C VAL A 280 -19.41 6.20 44.28
N LEU A 281 -19.06 7.25 45.05
CA LEU A 281 -20.00 7.90 45.98
C LEU A 281 -21.23 8.45 45.25
N ALA A 282 -21.03 9.13 44.12
CA ALA A 282 -22.15 9.62 43.31
C ALA A 282 -23.04 8.46 42.82
N HIS A 283 -22.43 7.38 42.34
CA HIS A 283 -23.14 6.20 41.84
C HIS A 283 -23.93 5.47 42.94
N LEU A 284 -23.43 5.44 44.18
CA LEU A 284 -24.11 4.83 45.34
C LEU A 284 -25.45 5.50 45.69
N PHE A 285 -25.60 6.80 45.39
CA PHE A 285 -26.87 7.52 45.59
C PHE A 285 -27.92 7.18 44.54
N THR A 286 -27.51 6.81 43.32
CA THR A 286 -28.41 6.51 42.20
C THR A 286 -28.63 5.01 41.98
N SER A 287 -27.73 4.16 42.48
CA SER A 287 -27.74 2.71 42.28
C SER A 287 -28.91 2.02 43.01
N VAL A 288 -29.62 1.15 42.27
CA VAL A 288 -30.64 0.21 42.77
C VAL A 288 -30.04 -1.19 43.04
N VAL A 289 -28.81 -1.44 42.58
CA VAL A 289 -28.09 -2.72 42.72
C VAL A 289 -27.56 -2.88 44.15
N ASP A 290 -27.24 -4.13 44.54
CA ASP A 290 -26.60 -4.43 45.83
C ASP A 290 -25.35 -3.56 46.02
N LYS A 291 -25.40 -2.72 47.06
CA LYS A 291 -24.41 -1.69 47.35
C LYS A 291 -23.14 -2.27 47.98
N ASN A 292 -23.16 -3.53 48.42
CA ASN A 292 -22.03 -4.16 49.10
C ASN A 292 -20.75 -4.14 48.26
N ILE A 293 -20.84 -4.43 46.96
CA ILE A 293 -19.68 -4.45 46.04
C ILE A 293 -19.02 -3.08 45.97
N TYR A 294 -19.83 -2.02 45.85
CA TYR A 294 -19.33 -0.65 45.77
C TYR A 294 -18.77 -0.15 47.10
N LEU A 295 -19.35 -0.57 48.22
CA LEU A 295 -18.82 -0.26 49.56
C LEU A 295 -17.47 -0.95 49.80
N GLU A 296 -17.30 -2.19 49.35
CA GLU A 296 -16.02 -2.90 49.38
C GLU A 296 -14.96 -2.19 48.52
N ALA A 297 -15.30 -1.86 47.27
CA ALA A 297 -14.41 -1.12 46.38
C ALA A 297 -14.01 0.25 46.97
N LEU A 298 -14.97 0.94 47.59
CA LEU A 298 -14.73 2.22 48.27
C LEU A 298 -13.79 2.06 49.46
N ALA A 299 -13.94 1.01 50.27
CA ALA A 299 -13.04 0.73 51.38
C ALA A 299 -11.60 0.50 50.90
N LEU A 300 -11.41 -0.26 49.81
CA LEU A 300 -10.09 -0.46 49.20
C LEU A 300 -9.49 0.86 48.68
N LEU A 301 -10.28 1.67 47.97
CA LEU A 301 -9.82 2.97 47.46
C LEU A 301 -9.38 3.92 48.58
N TYR A 302 -10.04 3.91 49.74
CA TYR A 302 -9.61 4.70 50.90
C TYR A 302 -8.33 4.17 51.55
N CYS A 303 -8.06 2.87 51.49
CA CYS A 303 -6.79 2.30 51.96
C CYS A 303 -5.61 2.66 51.07
N TYR A 304 -5.84 2.92 49.78
CA TYR A 304 -4.80 3.32 48.83
C TYR A 304 -4.48 4.82 48.83
N LYS A 305 -5.34 5.63 49.46
CA LYS A 305 -5.22 7.08 49.54
C LYS A 305 -4.22 7.51 50.61
#